data_AF-A0A969GPX1-F1
#
_entry.id   AF-A0A969GPX1-F1
#
_cell.length_a   1.000
_cell.length_b   1.000
_cell.length_c   1.000
_cell.angle_alpha   90.00
_cell.angle_beta   90.00
_cell.angle_gamma   90.00
#
_symmetry.space_group_name_H-M   'P 1'
#
loop_
_entity.id
_entity.type
_entity.pdbx_description
1 polymer ?
#
loop_
_entity_poly.entity_id
_entity_poly.type
_entity_poly.pdbx_seq_one_letter_code
_entity_poly.pdbx_strand_id
1 'polypeptide(L)'
;MSIPYSTIEQTIQRYQQRQAPRTNHIEKLDAGLLLEVDTDERVQKRLARLENNPVAAVTIAESRATEFRSVETTVLSDQEFNKVVRERVLGQYDLMGIAYLELGLQVSRSIGRIVIRNSRRRVVGYGTGFMVSPRLLLTNNHVLTSPQDAQFSLVEFNYQSGIDGQVLQSQAFELDPAQFFLTSEPLDYSLVAVKDDSQTLASFGWNPLIEEQGKVILGEYVNIIQHPEGKPKQLALRENRLVDLFDDFLHYMTDTAPGSSGSPVFNDQWEVVGLHHSGVPDQDTQGNLLAIDGQVWTPDMGEDRIAWKANEGIRVSSIVKHIREQPLAPAQEPLRSEVLSAMGVAPVVQPVLPMTPVAETVPRPTLSNPRLPPSPRIIPSTPGQIRPI
;
A
#
# COMPACT_ATOMS: atom_id res chain seq x y z
N MET A 1 -0.34 -12.10 19.16
CA MET A 1 -0.35 -10.99 20.12
C MET A 1 -1.49 -10.09 19.71
N SER A 2 -2.40 -9.77 20.63
CA SER A 2 -3.58 -8.96 20.36
C SER A 2 -3.26 -7.48 20.52
N ILE A 3 -3.96 -6.63 19.78
CA ILE A 3 -3.87 -5.17 19.96
C ILE A 3 -4.26 -4.85 21.42
N PRO A 4 -3.54 -3.96 22.14
CA PRO A 4 -3.92 -3.58 23.50
C PRO A 4 -5.34 -3.03 23.52
N TYR A 5 -6.15 -3.46 24.50
CA TYR A 5 -7.54 -3.02 24.60
C TYR A 5 -7.67 -1.50 24.72
N SER A 6 -6.73 -0.84 25.40
CA SER A 6 -6.64 0.62 25.47
C SER A 6 -6.45 1.28 24.09
N THR A 7 -5.69 0.66 23.18
CA THR A 7 -5.53 1.15 21.81
C THR A 7 -6.86 1.10 21.06
N ILE A 8 -7.61 -0.01 21.19
CA ILE A 8 -8.93 -0.17 20.58
C ILE A 8 -9.90 0.90 21.12
N GLU A 9 -9.93 1.12 22.44
CA GLU A 9 -10.79 2.16 23.04
C GLU A 9 -10.44 3.57 22.54
N GLN A 10 -9.15 3.89 22.42
CA GLN A 10 -8.71 5.18 21.90
C GLN A 10 -9.07 5.34 20.40
N THR A 11 -8.93 4.28 19.61
CA THR A 11 -9.36 4.26 18.20
C THR A 11 -10.87 4.50 18.08
N ILE A 12 -11.68 3.83 18.93
CA ILE A 12 -13.14 4.06 18.99
C ILE A 12 -13.45 5.51 19.34
N GLN A 13 -12.79 6.08 20.35
CA GLN A 13 -13.01 7.47 20.77
C GLN A 13 -12.68 8.46 19.64
N ARG A 14 -11.52 8.32 18.97
CA ARG A 14 -11.16 9.14 17.80
C ARG A 14 -12.18 9.00 16.68
N TYR A 15 -12.62 7.76 16.41
CA TYR A 15 -13.63 7.49 15.40
C TYR A 15 -14.97 8.17 15.73
N GLN A 16 -15.46 8.09 16.96
CA GLN A 16 -16.71 8.71 17.39
C GLN A 16 -16.63 10.24 17.39
N GLN A 17 -15.53 10.83 17.88
CA GLN A 17 -15.34 12.29 17.92
C GLN A 17 -15.45 12.95 16.53
N ARG A 18 -15.07 12.23 15.47
CA ARG A 18 -15.13 12.70 14.08
C ARG A 18 -16.30 12.15 13.26
N GLN A 19 -17.33 11.60 13.91
CA GLN A 19 -18.48 11.01 13.21
C GLN A 19 -19.15 11.99 12.22
N ALA A 20 -19.52 13.19 12.66
CA ALA A 20 -20.21 14.16 11.80
C ALA A 20 -19.36 14.62 10.59
N PRO A 21 -18.09 15.03 10.76
CA PRO A 21 -17.20 15.28 9.62
C PRO A 21 -17.08 14.08 8.68
N ARG A 22 -16.89 12.87 9.20
CA ARG A 22 -16.73 11.66 8.38
C ARG A 22 -17.98 11.32 7.58
N THR A 23 -19.17 11.43 8.17
CA THR A 23 -20.43 11.23 7.43
C THR A 23 -20.54 12.19 6.26
N ASN A 24 -20.28 13.49 6.47
CA ASN A 24 -20.26 14.48 5.40
C ASN A 24 -19.19 14.16 4.33
N HIS A 25 -18.01 13.68 4.76
CA HIS A 25 -16.98 13.25 3.80
C HIS A 25 -17.49 12.10 2.93
N ILE A 26 -18.02 11.03 3.55
CA ILE A 26 -18.55 9.86 2.84
C ILE A 26 -19.65 10.28 1.86
N GLU A 27 -20.61 11.11 2.28
CA GLU A 27 -21.69 11.59 1.39
C GLU A 27 -21.15 12.35 0.16
N LYS A 28 -20.16 13.24 0.35
CA LYS A 28 -19.52 13.95 -0.76
C LYS A 28 -18.72 13.01 -1.66
N LEU A 29 -18.04 12.04 -1.05
CA LEU A 29 -17.24 11.03 -1.73
C LEU A 29 -18.11 10.10 -2.59
N ASP A 30 -19.31 9.76 -2.12
CA ASP A 30 -20.32 8.99 -2.86
C ASP A 30 -20.97 9.83 -3.97
N ALA A 31 -21.05 11.15 -3.78
CA ALA A 31 -21.45 12.10 -4.83
C ALA A 31 -20.35 12.43 -5.85
N GLY A 32 -19.14 11.85 -5.71
CA GLY A 32 -18.01 12.05 -6.63
C GLY A 32 -17.28 13.39 -6.47
N LEU A 33 -17.55 14.15 -5.41
CA LEU A 33 -17.01 15.49 -5.16
C LEU A 33 -15.64 15.45 -4.45
N LEU A 34 -14.70 14.69 -5.01
CA LEU A 34 -13.45 14.33 -4.33
C LEU A 34 -12.61 15.55 -3.86
N LEU A 35 -12.50 16.60 -4.68
CA LEU A 35 -11.74 17.80 -4.31
C LEU A 35 -12.45 18.69 -3.29
N GLU A 36 -13.73 18.48 -3.04
CA GLU A 36 -14.52 19.27 -2.07
C GLU A 36 -14.62 18.58 -0.70
N VAL A 37 -14.06 17.37 -0.58
CA VAL A 37 -14.03 16.59 0.65
C VAL A 37 -12.88 17.03 1.55
N ASP A 38 -11.81 17.54 0.95
CA ASP A 38 -10.60 17.96 1.66
C ASP A 38 -10.43 19.50 1.59
N THR A 39 -9.51 20.05 2.38
CA THR A 39 -9.23 21.49 2.36
C THR A 39 -8.47 21.88 1.09
N ASP A 40 -8.70 23.10 0.59
CA ASP A 40 -8.01 23.64 -0.58
C ASP A 40 -6.49 23.51 -0.45
N GLU A 41 -5.93 23.82 0.73
CA GLU A 41 -4.50 23.70 0.99
C GLU A 41 -3.98 22.26 0.78
N ARG A 42 -4.73 21.25 1.24
CA ARG A 42 -4.34 19.84 1.12
C ARG A 42 -4.47 19.35 -0.32
N VAL A 43 -5.52 19.76 -1.02
CA VAL A 43 -5.69 19.50 -2.45
C VAL A 43 -4.53 20.10 -3.24
N GLN A 44 -4.17 21.36 -3.00
CA GLN A 44 -3.04 22.01 -3.69
C GLN A 44 -1.70 21.30 -3.40
N LYS A 45 -1.44 20.91 -2.14
CA LYS A 45 -0.24 20.12 -1.81
C LYS A 45 -0.21 18.78 -2.54
N ARG A 46 -1.36 18.11 -2.68
CA ARG A 46 -1.46 16.83 -3.40
C ARG A 46 -1.22 17.00 -4.90
N LEU A 47 -1.82 18.01 -5.51
CA LEU A 47 -1.62 18.32 -6.93
C LEU A 47 -0.15 18.63 -7.23
N ALA A 48 0.47 19.53 -6.45
CA ALA A 48 1.88 19.87 -6.59
C ALA A 48 2.80 18.64 -6.41
N ARG A 49 2.42 17.70 -5.53
CA ARG A 49 3.17 16.45 -5.36
C ARG A 49 3.04 15.53 -6.58
N LEU A 50 1.83 15.41 -7.14
CA LEU A 50 1.58 14.59 -8.31
C LEU A 50 2.29 15.12 -9.57
N GLU A 51 2.37 16.44 -9.73
CA GLU A 51 3.13 17.09 -10.81
C GLU A 51 4.61 16.66 -10.83
N ASN A 52 5.19 16.48 -9.65
CA ASN A 52 6.60 16.16 -9.47
C ASN A 52 6.85 14.67 -9.19
N ASN A 53 5.82 13.82 -9.21
CA ASN A 53 5.96 12.39 -8.93
C ASN A 53 6.14 11.59 -10.25
N PRO A 54 7.26 10.85 -10.41
CA PRO A 54 7.53 10.10 -11.65
C PRO A 54 6.47 9.04 -11.98
N VAL A 55 5.90 8.37 -10.98
CA VAL A 55 4.87 7.34 -11.18
C VAL A 55 3.58 7.99 -11.68
N ALA A 56 3.20 9.12 -11.07
CA ALA A 56 2.04 9.89 -11.52
C ALA A 56 2.24 10.43 -12.95
N ALA A 57 3.44 10.92 -13.27
CA ALA A 57 3.77 11.44 -14.60
C ALA A 57 3.58 10.38 -15.70
N VAL A 58 3.91 9.10 -15.42
CA VAL A 58 3.67 7.98 -16.36
C VAL A 58 2.18 7.77 -16.58
N THR A 59 1.38 7.66 -15.52
CA THR A 59 -0.08 7.49 -15.61
C THR A 59 -0.74 8.64 -16.39
N ILE A 60 -0.28 9.86 -16.17
CA ILE A 60 -0.77 11.06 -16.88
C ILE A 60 -0.35 11.00 -18.37
N ALA A 61 0.88 10.59 -18.68
CA ALA A 61 1.36 10.47 -20.06
C ALA A 61 0.63 9.40 -20.87
N GLU A 62 0.39 8.21 -20.29
CA GLU A 62 -0.43 7.14 -20.92
C GLU A 62 -1.85 7.64 -21.22
N SER A 63 -2.36 8.48 -20.33
CA SER A 63 -3.69 9.06 -20.46
C SER A 63 -3.79 10.03 -21.64
N ARG A 64 -2.78 10.89 -21.80
CA ARG A 64 -2.66 11.79 -22.96
C ARG A 64 -2.65 11.04 -24.28
N ALA A 65 -1.89 9.94 -24.36
CA ALA A 65 -1.77 9.13 -25.58
C ALA A 65 -3.11 8.47 -26.00
N THR A 66 -4.00 8.22 -25.04
CA THR A 66 -5.29 7.58 -25.27
C THR A 66 -6.38 8.58 -25.71
N GLU A 67 -6.42 9.78 -25.13
CA GLU A 67 -7.41 10.82 -25.44
C GLU A 67 -7.06 11.65 -26.68
N PHE A 68 -5.78 11.92 -26.92
CA PHE A 68 -5.33 12.79 -28.01
C PHE A 68 -4.61 11.96 -29.08
N ARG A 69 -5.37 11.26 -29.93
CA ARG A 69 -4.83 10.52 -31.10
C ARG A 69 -4.21 11.41 -32.19
N SER A 70 -4.13 12.71 -31.98
CA SER A 70 -3.51 13.63 -32.93
C SER A 70 -2.96 14.89 -32.24
N VAL A 71 -1.66 15.11 -32.48
CA VAL A 71 -0.91 16.39 -32.46
C VAL A 71 -0.29 16.84 -31.12
N GLU A 72 1.04 16.95 -31.19
CA GLU A 72 2.01 17.74 -30.43
C GLU A 72 2.07 17.62 -28.90
N THR A 73 3.32 17.54 -28.43
CA THR A 73 3.78 17.62 -27.04
C THR A 73 3.51 19.01 -26.45
N THR A 74 2.24 19.39 -26.31
CA THR A 74 1.88 20.63 -25.60
C THR A 74 1.93 20.40 -24.09
N VAL A 75 2.49 21.36 -23.37
CA VAL A 75 2.40 21.44 -21.91
C VAL A 75 0.92 21.68 -21.57
N LEU A 76 0.33 20.86 -20.68
CA LEU A 76 -1.05 21.06 -20.25
C LEU A 76 -1.16 22.40 -19.51
N SER A 77 -2.25 23.15 -19.73
CA SER A 77 -2.58 24.23 -18.81
C SER A 77 -2.94 23.67 -17.43
N ASP A 78 -2.79 24.46 -16.37
CA ASP A 78 -3.13 24.04 -14.99
C ASP A 78 -4.57 23.50 -14.89
N GLN A 79 -5.50 24.05 -15.69
CA GLN A 79 -6.89 23.59 -15.71
C GLN A 79 -7.04 22.19 -16.33
N GLU A 80 -6.33 21.92 -17.43
CA GLU A 80 -6.34 20.61 -18.09
C GLU A 80 -5.61 19.55 -17.26
N PHE A 81 -4.47 19.91 -16.67
CA PHE A 81 -3.74 19.05 -15.75
C PHE A 81 -4.62 18.64 -14.56
N ASN A 82 -5.27 19.62 -13.92
CA ASN A 82 -6.17 19.37 -12.80
C ASN A 82 -7.37 18.52 -13.17
N LYS A 83 -7.85 18.58 -14.42
CA LYS A 83 -8.92 17.72 -14.90
C LYS A 83 -8.45 16.27 -15.05
N VAL A 84 -7.33 16.04 -15.72
CA VAL A 84 -6.76 14.69 -15.94
C VAL A 84 -6.42 14.01 -14.61
N VAL A 85 -5.80 14.75 -13.69
CA VAL A 85 -5.46 14.23 -12.35
C VAL A 85 -6.71 13.85 -11.56
N ARG A 86 -7.76 14.69 -11.59
CA ARG A 86 -9.06 14.38 -10.97
C ARG A 86 -9.66 13.09 -11.51
N GLU A 87 -9.72 12.97 -12.83
CA GLU A 87 -10.41 11.85 -13.49
C GLU A 87 -9.64 10.54 -13.30
N ARG A 88 -8.30 10.55 -13.34
CA ARG A 88 -7.52 9.32 -13.51
C ARG A 88 -6.54 8.98 -12.40
N VAL A 89 -6.12 9.95 -11.59
CA VAL A 89 -5.14 9.73 -10.52
C VAL A 89 -5.80 9.74 -9.15
N LEU A 90 -6.87 10.52 -8.97
CA LEU A 90 -7.53 10.69 -7.68
C LEU A 90 -8.80 9.83 -7.51
N GLY A 91 -9.01 8.81 -8.37
CA GLY A 91 -9.93 7.71 -8.06
C GLY A 91 -11.32 7.74 -8.68
N GLN A 92 -11.55 8.42 -9.82
CA GLN A 92 -12.79 8.22 -10.60
C GLN A 92 -12.69 7.09 -11.65
N TYR A 93 -11.51 6.49 -11.84
CA TYR A 93 -11.27 5.39 -12.75
C TYR A 93 -10.46 4.27 -12.07
N ASP A 94 -11.00 3.04 -12.08
CA ASP A 94 -10.33 1.83 -11.54
C ASP A 94 -9.30 1.22 -12.51
N LEU A 95 -9.03 1.88 -13.64
CA LEU A 95 -8.09 1.40 -14.63
C LEU A 95 -6.66 1.79 -14.25
N MET A 96 -5.87 0.80 -13.84
CA MET A 96 -4.44 0.95 -13.55
C MET A 96 -3.60 0.33 -14.65
N GLY A 97 -2.53 1.02 -15.06
CA GLY A 97 -1.53 0.48 -15.99
C GLY A 97 -0.78 -0.70 -15.36
N ILE A 98 -0.25 -1.61 -16.17
CA ILE A 98 0.42 -2.83 -15.66
C ILE A 98 1.65 -2.52 -14.78
N ALA A 99 2.32 -1.41 -15.05
CA ALA A 99 3.44 -0.91 -14.26
C ALA A 99 3.09 -0.72 -12.78
N TYR A 100 1.82 -0.44 -12.46
CA TYR A 100 1.33 -0.35 -11.08
C TYR A 100 1.58 -1.66 -10.30
N LEU A 101 1.33 -2.82 -10.92
CA LEU A 101 1.57 -4.13 -10.29
C LEU A 101 3.06 -4.45 -10.19
N GLU A 102 3.86 -4.05 -11.18
CA GLU A 102 5.31 -4.23 -11.14
C GLU A 102 5.94 -3.44 -10.00
N LEU A 103 5.53 -2.18 -9.83
CA LEU A 103 5.96 -1.33 -8.72
C LEU A 103 5.49 -1.90 -7.37
N GLY A 104 4.25 -2.37 -7.29
CA GLY A 104 3.72 -3.05 -6.10
C GLY A 104 4.55 -4.26 -5.70
N LEU A 105 4.94 -5.09 -6.68
CA LEU A 105 5.82 -6.23 -6.44
C LEU A 105 7.20 -5.79 -5.94
N GLN A 106 7.75 -4.71 -6.49
CA GLN A 106 9.05 -4.17 -6.06
C GLN A 106 9.02 -3.70 -4.60
N VAL A 107 8.06 -2.85 -4.23
CA VAL A 107 7.96 -2.35 -2.84
C VAL A 107 7.65 -3.46 -1.84
N SER A 108 6.94 -4.51 -2.28
CA SER A 108 6.60 -5.67 -1.45
C SER A 108 7.81 -6.48 -0.97
N ARG A 109 8.96 -6.37 -1.64
CA ARG A 109 10.17 -7.15 -1.30
C ARG A 109 10.71 -6.79 0.08
N SER A 110 10.61 -5.52 0.45
CA SER A 110 11.06 -4.98 1.73
C SER A 110 10.12 -5.28 2.89
N ILE A 111 8.99 -5.92 2.64
CA ILE A 111 7.95 -6.22 3.62
C ILE A 111 8.09 -7.69 4.04
N GLY A 112 8.15 -7.91 5.34
CA GLY A 112 8.34 -9.22 5.96
C GLY A 112 7.36 -9.49 7.09
N ARG A 113 7.17 -10.78 7.38
CA ARG A 113 6.42 -11.26 8.53
C ARG A 113 7.30 -11.18 9.77
N ILE A 114 6.85 -10.48 10.80
CA ILE A 114 7.52 -10.52 12.09
C ILE A 114 7.05 -11.77 12.83
N VAL A 115 7.99 -12.63 13.19
CA VAL A 115 7.76 -13.81 14.04
C VAL A 115 8.12 -13.42 15.46
N ILE A 116 7.10 -13.14 16.27
CA ILE A 116 7.28 -12.67 17.65
C ILE A 116 7.59 -13.87 18.53
N ARG A 117 8.72 -13.84 19.23
CA ARG A 117 9.14 -14.93 20.12
C ARG A 117 9.40 -14.42 21.53
N ASN A 118 9.06 -15.23 22.52
CA ASN A 118 9.42 -14.96 23.91
C ASN A 118 10.89 -15.31 24.21
N SER A 119 11.34 -15.06 25.44
CA SER A 119 12.70 -15.37 25.91
C SER A 119 13.11 -16.84 25.81
N ARG A 120 12.14 -17.76 25.71
CA ARG A 120 12.36 -19.19 25.45
C ARG A 120 12.35 -19.53 23.95
N ARG A 121 12.40 -18.53 23.07
CA ARG A 121 12.34 -18.62 21.60
C ARG A 121 11.09 -19.32 21.07
N ARG A 122 10.00 -19.35 21.84
CA ARG A 122 8.71 -19.88 21.38
C ARG A 122 7.94 -18.79 20.68
N VAL A 123 7.30 -19.12 19.56
CA VAL A 123 6.41 -18.19 18.85
C VAL A 123 5.20 -17.88 19.72
N VAL A 124 4.91 -16.59 19.90
CA VAL A 124 3.77 -16.08 20.67
C VAL A 124 2.85 -15.18 19.84
N GLY A 125 3.24 -14.87 18.61
CA GLY A 125 2.43 -14.09 17.70
C GLY A 125 3.14 -13.78 16.40
N TYR A 126 2.41 -13.09 15.54
CA TYR A 126 2.89 -12.58 14.27
C TYR A 126 2.49 -11.11 14.14
N GLY A 127 3.27 -10.38 13.35
CA GLY A 127 2.94 -9.06 12.87
C GLY A 127 3.55 -8.85 11.48
N THR A 128 3.46 -7.64 10.98
CA THR A 128 4.11 -7.21 9.74
C THR A 128 5.13 -6.12 10.05
N GLY A 129 6.21 -6.08 9.29
CA GLY A 129 7.16 -4.98 9.32
C GLY A 129 7.82 -4.80 7.97
N PHE A 130 8.48 -3.67 7.77
CA PHE A 130 9.13 -3.36 6.49
C PHE A 130 10.40 -2.54 6.65
N MET A 131 11.35 -2.74 5.76
CA MET A 131 12.58 -1.97 5.73
C MET A 131 12.28 -0.52 5.33
N VAL A 132 12.84 0.42 6.09
CA VAL A 132 12.73 1.88 5.85
C VAL A 132 14.08 2.55 5.61
N SER A 133 15.16 1.80 5.81
CA SER A 133 16.53 2.13 5.40
C SER A 133 17.25 0.82 5.04
N PRO A 134 18.52 0.87 4.57
CA PRO A 134 19.31 -0.32 4.33
C PRO A 134 19.41 -1.30 5.52
N ARG A 135 19.24 -0.82 6.77
CA ARG A 135 19.38 -1.65 7.98
C ARG A 135 18.24 -1.56 8.97
N LEU A 136 17.35 -0.56 8.88
CA LEU A 136 16.28 -0.35 9.85
C LEU A 136 14.93 -0.83 9.31
N LEU A 137 14.20 -1.53 10.18
CA LEU A 137 12.86 -2.05 9.96
C LEU A 137 11.86 -1.33 10.87
N LEU A 138 10.72 -0.93 10.31
CA LEU A 138 9.60 -0.32 11.02
C LEU A 138 8.47 -1.35 11.23
N THR A 139 7.86 -1.31 12.41
CA THR A 139 6.61 -2.01 12.75
C THR A 139 5.89 -1.26 13.88
N ASN A 140 4.81 -1.81 14.44
CA ASN A 140 4.15 -1.21 15.60
C ASN A 140 4.88 -1.44 16.92
N ASN A 141 4.67 -0.53 17.89
CA ASN A 141 5.15 -0.72 19.25
C ASN A 141 4.50 -1.95 19.88
N HIS A 142 3.20 -2.14 19.70
CA HIS A 142 2.53 -3.32 20.26
C HIS A 142 2.97 -4.65 19.61
N VAL A 143 3.67 -4.62 18.46
CA VAL A 143 4.30 -5.81 17.87
C VAL A 143 5.66 -6.08 18.51
N LEU A 144 6.47 -5.03 18.72
CA LEU A 144 7.77 -5.09 19.39
C LEU A 144 7.85 -4.03 20.49
N THR A 145 7.41 -4.38 21.71
CA THR A 145 7.23 -3.40 22.78
C THR A 145 8.54 -2.96 23.43
N SER A 146 9.58 -3.79 23.33
CA SER A 146 10.85 -3.60 24.02
C SER A 146 12.04 -4.13 23.22
N PRO A 147 13.27 -3.67 23.52
CA PRO A 147 14.49 -4.28 23.01
C PRO A 147 14.56 -5.78 23.26
N GLN A 148 14.04 -6.26 24.39
CA GLN A 148 14.04 -7.68 24.73
C GLN A 148 13.14 -8.48 23.78
N ASP A 149 11.93 -7.99 23.47
CA ASP A 149 11.04 -8.66 22.52
C ASP A 149 11.65 -8.68 21.11
N ALA A 150 12.24 -7.56 20.70
CA ALA A 150 12.96 -7.47 19.42
C ALA A 150 14.11 -8.48 19.35
N GLN A 151 14.95 -8.56 20.38
CA GLN A 151 16.12 -9.44 20.42
C GLN A 151 15.75 -10.91 20.18
N PHE A 152 14.60 -11.36 20.69
CA PHE A 152 14.15 -12.72 20.47
C PHE A 152 13.38 -12.90 19.18
N SER A 153 12.84 -11.86 18.57
CA SER A 153 12.00 -11.98 17.38
C SER A 153 12.81 -12.08 16.08
N LEU A 154 12.13 -12.40 14.98
CA LEU A 154 12.71 -12.48 13.64
C LEU A 154 11.85 -11.67 12.67
N VAL A 155 12.45 -11.18 11.58
CA VAL A 155 11.73 -10.81 10.37
C VAL A 155 11.93 -11.88 9.30
N GLU A 156 10.86 -12.28 8.63
CA GLU A 156 10.87 -13.26 7.56
C GLU A 156 10.39 -12.63 6.24
N PHE A 157 11.32 -12.44 5.30
CA PHE A 157 11.04 -11.94 3.97
C PHE A 157 10.69 -13.07 3.00
N ASN A 158 10.02 -12.72 1.90
CA ASN A 158 9.56 -13.63 0.84
C ASN A 158 8.64 -14.79 1.31
N TYR A 159 8.08 -14.71 2.52
CA TYR A 159 7.02 -15.62 2.94
C TYR A 159 5.72 -15.29 2.20
N GLN A 160 5.59 -15.80 0.98
CA GLN A 160 4.49 -15.51 0.06
C GLN A 160 4.22 -16.73 -0.84
N SER A 161 3.03 -16.81 -1.41
CA SER A 161 2.71 -17.87 -2.37
C SER A 161 3.31 -17.56 -3.75
N GLY A 162 3.82 -18.58 -4.42
CA GLY A 162 4.17 -18.56 -5.83
C GLY A 162 2.94 -18.69 -6.72
N ILE A 163 3.15 -18.59 -8.03
CA ILE A 163 2.08 -18.68 -9.04
C ILE A 163 1.39 -20.06 -9.09
N ASP A 164 2.04 -21.08 -8.55
CA ASP A 164 1.54 -22.45 -8.40
C ASP A 164 0.77 -22.67 -7.07
N GLY A 165 0.63 -21.60 -6.27
CA GLY A 165 0.00 -21.63 -4.95
C GLY A 165 0.90 -22.17 -3.84
N GLN A 166 2.12 -22.61 -4.13
CA GLN A 166 3.05 -23.10 -3.12
C GLN A 166 3.78 -21.95 -2.44
N VAL A 167 4.06 -22.08 -1.15
CA VAL A 167 4.84 -21.05 -0.43
C VAL A 167 6.28 -21.04 -0.94
N LEU A 168 6.77 -19.85 -1.31
CA LEU A 168 8.16 -19.66 -1.74
C LEU A 168 9.13 -19.87 -0.57
N GLN A 169 10.41 -20.08 -0.90
CA GLN A 169 11.46 -20.11 0.11
C GLN A 169 11.59 -18.72 0.77
N SER A 170 11.27 -18.66 2.06
CA SER A 170 11.44 -17.47 2.87
C SER A 170 12.87 -17.33 3.40
N GLN A 171 13.24 -16.11 3.79
CA GLN A 171 14.52 -15.79 4.41
C GLN A 171 14.27 -15.08 5.74
N ALA A 172 14.74 -15.68 6.84
CA ALA A 172 14.52 -15.16 8.18
C ALA A 172 15.80 -14.55 8.76
N PHE A 173 15.68 -13.35 9.32
CA PHE A 173 16.77 -12.58 9.92
C PHE A 173 16.46 -12.25 11.37
N GLU A 174 17.48 -12.30 12.23
CA GLU A 174 17.39 -11.82 13.61
C GLU A 174 17.30 -10.29 13.64
N LEU A 175 16.70 -9.74 14.68
CA LEU A 175 16.71 -8.29 14.93
C LEU A 175 17.86 -7.93 15.88
N ASP A 176 18.41 -6.73 15.74
CA ASP A 176 19.54 -6.21 16.52
C ASP A 176 19.18 -4.90 17.26
N PRO A 177 18.40 -5.01 18.35
CA PRO A 177 18.03 -3.84 19.15
C PRO A 177 19.22 -3.24 19.93
N ALA A 178 20.34 -3.97 20.05
CA ALA A 178 21.56 -3.43 20.66
C ALA A 178 22.25 -2.43 19.73
N GLN A 179 22.18 -2.66 18.42
CA GLN A 179 22.65 -1.71 17.42
C GLN A 179 21.70 -0.50 17.31
N PHE A 180 20.40 -0.74 17.17
CA PHE A 180 19.41 0.33 17.10
C PHE A 180 18.03 -0.16 17.54
N PHE A 181 17.42 0.56 18.48
CA PHE A 181 16.02 0.42 18.83
C PHE A 181 15.46 1.77 19.25
N LEU A 182 14.36 2.17 18.64
CA LEU A 182 13.58 3.35 19.00
C LEU A 182 12.10 3.01 18.96
N THR A 183 11.34 3.39 19.98
CA THR A 183 9.91 3.08 20.06
C THR A 183 9.10 4.27 20.56
N SER A 184 7.83 4.32 20.19
CA SER A 184 6.83 5.27 20.70
C SER A 184 5.51 4.54 20.94
N GLU A 185 5.05 4.51 22.19
CA GLU A 185 3.72 3.99 22.54
C GLU A 185 2.59 4.90 22.02
N PRO A 186 2.66 6.25 22.14
CA PRO A 186 1.60 7.13 21.63
C PRO A 186 1.39 7.10 20.11
N LEU A 187 2.49 6.93 19.36
CA LEU A 187 2.45 6.78 17.89
C LEU A 187 2.53 5.31 17.45
N ASP A 188 2.46 4.39 18.42
CA ASP A 188 2.44 2.94 18.24
C ASP A 188 3.41 2.43 17.16
N TYR A 189 4.68 2.81 17.23
CA TYR A 189 5.72 2.35 16.30
C TYR A 189 7.00 1.92 17.02
N SER A 190 7.69 0.96 16.42
CA SER A 190 9.03 0.50 16.78
C SER A 190 9.92 0.46 15.54
N LEU A 191 11.11 1.02 15.66
CA LEU A 191 12.16 1.04 14.66
C LEU A 191 13.36 0.26 15.20
N VAL A 192 13.79 -0.78 14.49
CA VAL A 192 14.80 -1.72 14.96
C VAL A 192 15.77 -2.10 13.85
N ALA A 193 17.05 -2.30 14.17
CA ALA A 193 18.01 -2.80 13.19
C ALA A 193 17.78 -4.29 12.89
N VAL A 194 18.05 -4.70 11.65
CA VAL A 194 18.07 -6.11 11.24
C VAL A 194 19.52 -6.62 11.27
N LYS A 195 19.73 -7.80 11.85
CA LYS A 195 21.04 -8.41 12.07
C LYS A 195 21.53 -9.13 10.82
N ASP A 196 22.03 -8.35 9.87
CA ASP A 196 22.82 -8.81 8.74
C ASP A 196 23.66 -7.63 8.19
N ASP A 197 24.46 -7.87 7.17
CA ASP A 197 25.12 -6.82 6.42
C ASP A 197 24.14 -6.09 5.48
N SER A 198 24.44 -4.82 5.18
CA SER A 198 23.59 -4.00 4.31
C SER A 198 23.50 -4.54 2.88
N GLN A 199 24.45 -5.37 2.42
CA GLN A 199 24.48 -5.88 1.06
C GLN A 199 23.45 -7.01 0.88
N THR A 200 23.33 -7.90 1.86
CA THR A 200 22.30 -8.94 1.90
C THR A 200 20.92 -8.29 1.99
N LEU A 201 20.74 -7.32 2.90
CA LEU A 201 19.47 -6.62 3.07
C LEU A 201 19.09 -5.75 1.87
N ALA A 202 20.06 -5.18 1.15
CA ALA A 202 19.82 -4.38 -0.06
C ALA A 202 19.06 -5.16 -1.15
N SER A 203 19.14 -6.49 -1.16
CA SER A 203 18.38 -7.32 -2.11
C SER A 203 16.85 -7.22 -1.93
N PHE A 204 16.38 -6.84 -0.75
CA PHE A 204 14.96 -6.60 -0.44
C PHE A 204 14.54 -5.15 -0.67
N GLY A 205 15.49 -4.21 -0.74
CA GLY A 205 15.22 -2.78 -0.82
C GLY A 205 14.57 -2.24 0.47
N TRP A 206 14.05 -1.02 0.39
CA TRP A 206 13.32 -0.37 1.49
C TRP A 206 12.31 0.64 0.97
N ASN A 207 11.30 0.95 1.78
CA ASN A 207 10.29 1.95 1.49
C ASN A 207 10.59 3.24 2.28
N PRO A 208 10.97 4.35 1.61
CA PRO A 208 11.33 5.59 2.29
C PRO A 208 10.17 6.18 3.06
N LEU A 209 10.47 6.74 4.24
CA LEU A 209 9.51 7.49 5.03
C LEU A 209 9.61 8.97 4.68
N ILE A 210 8.59 9.49 4.02
CA ILE A 210 8.55 10.86 3.54
C ILE A 210 7.80 11.71 4.58
N GLU A 211 8.45 12.74 5.13
CA GLU A 211 7.84 13.62 6.15
C GLU A 211 6.77 14.51 5.53
N GLU A 212 7.02 15.02 4.32
CA GLU A 212 6.21 16.00 3.64
C GLU A 212 4.75 15.53 3.50
N GLN A 213 3.82 16.44 3.78
CA GLN A 213 2.40 16.19 3.61
C GLN A 213 1.98 16.26 2.13
N GLY A 214 0.70 16.02 1.84
CA GLY A 214 0.19 16.00 0.47
C GLY A 214 0.43 14.66 -0.26
N LYS A 215 0.76 13.59 0.47
CA LYS A 215 0.87 12.23 -0.10
C LYS A 215 -0.49 11.62 -0.46
N VAL A 216 -1.56 12.03 0.23
CA VAL A 216 -2.91 11.52 0.03
C VAL A 216 -3.93 12.54 0.51
N ILE A 217 -5.05 12.65 -0.20
CA ILE A 217 -6.25 13.37 0.24
C ILE A 217 -7.43 12.43 0.45
N LEU A 218 -8.45 12.93 1.15
CA LEU A 218 -9.66 12.15 1.40
C LEU A 218 -10.29 11.66 0.10
N GLY A 219 -10.74 10.41 0.11
CA GLY A 219 -11.35 9.77 -1.05
C GLY A 219 -10.43 9.01 -1.96
N GLU A 220 -9.11 9.19 -1.86
CA GLU A 220 -8.15 8.38 -2.61
C GLU A 220 -8.11 6.95 -2.08
N TYR A 221 -7.73 6.01 -2.95
CA TYR A 221 -7.48 4.62 -2.56
C TYR A 221 -6.11 4.48 -1.89
N VAL A 222 -6.03 3.57 -0.93
CA VAL A 222 -4.81 3.23 -0.20
C VAL A 222 -4.54 1.74 -0.21
N ASN A 223 -3.31 1.33 -0.51
CA ASN A 223 -2.96 -0.07 -0.75
C ASN A 223 -2.18 -0.61 0.44
N ILE A 224 -2.47 -1.85 0.86
CA ILE A 224 -1.79 -2.47 2.00
C ILE A 224 -1.23 -3.82 1.62
N ILE A 225 0.06 -4.01 1.92
CA ILE A 225 0.76 -5.28 1.77
C ILE A 225 1.08 -5.80 3.18
N GLN A 226 0.60 -7.00 3.48
CA GLN A 226 0.43 -7.47 4.87
C GLN A 226 0.60 -8.98 5.01
N HIS A 227 0.78 -9.43 6.25
CA HIS A 227 0.74 -10.84 6.66
C HIS A 227 -0.47 -11.13 7.57
N PRO A 228 -1.70 -11.13 7.03
CA PRO A 228 -2.91 -11.33 7.81
C PRO A 228 -2.91 -12.74 8.43
N GLU A 229 -3.23 -12.84 9.71
CA GLU A 229 -3.12 -14.04 10.56
C GLU A 229 -1.71 -14.67 10.58
N GLY A 230 -0.68 -13.91 10.20
CA GLY A 230 0.65 -14.45 9.95
C GLY A 230 0.72 -15.38 8.74
N LYS A 231 -0.27 -15.37 7.84
CA LYS A 231 -0.29 -16.15 6.58
C LYS A 231 0.70 -15.58 5.55
N PRO A 232 0.92 -16.29 4.42
CA PRO A 232 1.74 -15.77 3.33
C PRO A 232 1.28 -14.37 2.93
N LYS A 233 2.23 -13.52 2.49
CA LYS A 233 2.02 -12.11 2.15
C LYS A 233 0.83 -11.92 1.20
N GLN A 234 -0.01 -10.94 1.50
CA GLN A 234 -1.19 -10.60 0.72
C GLN A 234 -1.24 -9.09 0.47
N LEU A 235 -1.97 -8.70 -0.57
CA LEU A 235 -2.15 -7.32 -0.99
C LEU A 235 -3.65 -7.00 -1.03
N ALA A 236 -4.06 -5.93 -0.36
CA ALA A 236 -5.41 -5.38 -0.43
C ALA A 236 -5.41 -4.16 -1.39
N LEU A 237 -6.11 -4.31 -2.53
CA LEU A 237 -6.23 -3.31 -3.61
C LEU A 237 -7.65 -2.81 -3.85
N ARG A 238 -8.65 -3.39 -3.18
CA ARG A 238 -10.07 -3.11 -3.43
C ARG A 238 -10.73 -2.68 -2.14
N GLU A 239 -11.76 -1.86 -2.26
CA GLU A 239 -12.55 -1.35 -1.14
C GLU A 239 -11.68 -0.66 -0.08
N ASN A 240 -10.67 0.07 -0.56
CA ASN A 240 -9.53 0.49 0.23
C ASN A 240 -9.41 2.03 0.37
N ARG A 241 -10.54 2.73 0.52
CA ARG A 241 -10.60 4.21 0.40
C ARG A 241 -10.23 4.92 1.71
N LEU A 242 -9.48 6.02 1.62
CA LEU A 242 -9.26 6.94 2.74
C LEU A 242 -10.52 7.75 3.05
N VAL A 243 -11.05 7.63 4.27
CA VAL A 243 -12.32 8.25 4.68
C VAL A 243 -12.14 9.36 5.72
N ASP A 244 -11.03 9.36 6.46
CA ASP A 244 -10.77 10.39 7.46
C ASP A 244 -9.28 10.65 7.68
N LEU A 245 -8.97 11.85 8.15
CA LEU A 245 -7.61 12.23 8.51
C LEU A 245 -7.56 13.11 9.76
N PHE A 246 -6.60 12.79 10.62
CA PHE A 246 -6.26 13.47 11.86
C PHE A 246 -4.82 14.01 11.78
N ASP A 247 -4.35 14.67 12.82
CA ASP A 247 -2.97 15.14 12.90
C ASP A 247 -1.99 13.97 12.83
N ASP A 248 -2.21 12.94 13.65
CA ASP A 248 -1.34 11.76 13.75
C ASP A 248 -1.91 10.49 13.12
N PHE A 249 -3.21 10.46 12.82
CA PHE A 249 -3.91 9.24 12.39
C PHE A 249 -4.62 9.44 11.05
N LEU A 250 -4.92 8.32 10.39
CA LEU A 250 -5.69 8.27 9.16
C LEU A 250 -6.66 7.09 9.22
N HIS A 251 -7.90 7.27 8.79
CA HIS A 251 -8.90 6.21 8.72
C HIS A 251 -9.21 5.84 7.27
N TYR A 252 -9.29 4.56 7.01
CA TYR A 252 -9.52 4.00 5.69
C TYR A 252 -10.34 2.73 5.79
N MET A 253 -11.07 2.45 4.72
CA MET A 253 -11.70 1.15 4.50
C MET A 253 -10.64 0.22 3.91
N THR A 254 -10.65 -1.06 4.27
CA THR A 254 -9.92 -2.17 3.62
C THR A 254 -10.16 -3.44 4.44
N ASP A 255 -9.92 -4.60 3.83
CA ASP A 255 -9.86 -5.86 4.57
C ASP A 255 -8.50 -6.01 5.29
N THR A 256 -8.56 -6.10 6.62
CA THR A 256 -7.43 -6.50 7.46
C THR A 256 -7.84 -7.60 8.44
N ALA A 257 -6.85 -8.32 8.96
CA ALA A 257 -7.03 -9.35 9.97
C ALA A 257 -5.88 -9.28 10.99
N PRO A 258 -6.02 -9.91 12.18
CA PRO A 258 -4.94 -9.93 13.17
C PRO A 258 -3.60 -10.35 12.56
N GLY A 259 -2.49 -9.64 12.83
CA GLY A 259 -1.19 -9.88 12.17
C GLY A 259 -0.88 -8.90 11.03
N SER A 260 -1.87 -8.15 10.56
CA SER A 260 -1.68 -6.99 9.70
C SER A 260 -1.00 -5.80 10.39
N SER A 261 -0.97 -5.76 11.72
CA SER A 261 -0.27 -4.74 12.51
C SER A 261 1.17 -4.54 12.04
N GLY A 262 1.51 -3.30 11.73
CA GLY A 262 2.83 -2.86 11.28
C GLY A 262 2.97 -2.86 9.76
N SER A 263 1.89 -3.15 9.02
CA SER A 263 1.90 -3.09 7.55
C SER A 263 1.96 -1.64 7.06
N PRO A 264 2.74 -1.38 5.99
CA PRO A 264 2.72 -0.10 5.32
C PRO A 264 1.38 0.11 4.60
N VAL A 265 0.84 1.32 4.73
CA VAL A 265 -0.28 1.83 3.95
C VAL A 265 0.28 2.73 2.86
N PHE A 266 0.00 2.44 1.59
CA PHE A 266 0.52 3.15 0.43
C PHE A 266 -0.55 3.98 -0.28
N ASN A 267 -0.16 5.05 -0.98
CA ASN A 267 -0.98 5.63 -2.05
C ASN A 267 -0.75 4.89 -3.39
N ASP A 268 -1.37 5.34 -4.47
CA ASP A 268 -1.22 4.72 -5.80
C ASP A 268 0.15 4.98 -6.47
N GLN A 269 0.97 5.86 -5.90
CA GLN A 269 2.37 6.05 -6.30
C GLN A 269 3.33 5.18 -5.46
N TRP A 270 2.79 4.26 -4.65
CA TRP A 270 3.54 3.39 -3.74
C TRP A 270 4.39 4.16 -2.72
N GLU A 271 3.95 5.37 -2.34
CA GLU A 271 4.53 6.12 -1.23
C GLU A 271 3.84 5.71 0.08
N VAL A 272 4.62 5.48 1.14
CA VAL A 272 4.04 5.13 2.45
C VAL A 272 3.33 6.35 3.04
N VAL A 273 2.02 6.24 3.23
CA VAL A 273 1.16 7.28 3.82
C VAL A 273 0.89 7.02 5.29
N GLY A 274 0.88 5.76 5.72
CA GLY A 274 0.70 5.38 7.11
C GLY A 274 1.25 4.01 7.48
N LEU A 275 1.17 3.72 8.77
CA LEU A 275 1.47 2.44 9.39
C LEU A 275 0.17 1.87 9.96
N HIS A 276 -0.34 0.77 9.42
CA HIS A 276 -1.54 0.12 9.95
C HIS A 276 -1.27 -0.36 11.38
N HIS A 277 -2.17 -0.05 12.32
CA HIS A 277 -1.98 -0.44 13.73
C HIS A 277 -3.24 -0.91 14.46
N SER A 278 -4.41 -0.47 14.01
CA SER A 278 -5.66 -0.77 14.71
C SER A 278 -6.84 -0.81 13.74
N GLY A 279 -7.93 -1.42 14.20
CA GLY A 279 -9.23 -1.41 13.57
C GLY A 279 -10.26 -0.65 14.39
N VAL A 280 -11.32 -0.20 13.74
CA VAL A 280 -12.52 0.34 14.39
C VAL A 280 -13.54 -0.78 14.42
N PRO A 281 -13.83 -1.37 15.60
CA PRO A 281 -14.81 -2.44 15.67
C PRO A 281 -16.21 -1.88 15.46
N ASP A 282 -17.10 -2.70 14.93
CA ASP A 282 -18.50 -2.37 14.85
C ASP A 282 -19.18 -2.55 16.21
N GLN A 283 -20.21 -1.74 16.47
CA GLN A 283 -20.87 -1.67 17.76
C GLN A 283 -22.38 -1.63 17.59
N ASP A 284 -23.11 -2.28 18.50
CA ASP A 284 -24.56 -2.12 18.58
C ASP A 284 -24.96 -0.75 19.16
N THR A 285 -26.27 -0.50 19.26
CA THR A 285 -26.81 0.76 19.80
C THR A 285 -26.51 0.98 21.28
N GLN A 286 -26.06 -0.05 22.00
CA GLN A 286 -25.66 0.02 23.41
C GLN A 286 -24.14 0.19 23.57
N GLY A 287 -23.38 0.17 22.47
CA GLY A 287 -21.93 0.27 22.46
C GLY A 287 -21.20 -1.07 22.64
N ASN A 288 -21.91 -2.20 22.63
CA ASN A 288 -21.28 -3.52 22.70
C ASN A 288 -20.60 -3.82 21.37
N LEU A 289 -19.39 -4.39 21.40
CA LEU A 289 -18.69 -4.82 20.18
C LEU A 289 -19.48 -5.93 19.48
N LEU A 290 -19.47 -5.93 18.15
CA LEU A 290 -20.11 -6.96 17.34
C LEU A 290 -19.10 -7.95 16.78
N ALA A 291 -19.50 -9.21 16.70
CA ALA A 291 -18.78 -10.25 15.99
C ALA A 291 -19.17 -10.25 14.50
N ILE A 292 -18.36 -10.89 13.65
CA ILE A 292 -18.58 -10.98 12.19
C ILE A 292 -19.95 -11.58 11.83
N ASP A 293 -20.52 -12.41 12.71
CA ASP A 293 -21.87 -13.00 12.54
C ASP A 293 -23.02 -12.12 13.06
N GLY A 294 -22.71 -10.90 13.53
CA GLY A 294 -23.67 -9.93 14.04
C GLY A 294 -24.07 -10.12 15.51
N GLN A 295 -23.54 -11.11 16.22
CA GLN A 295 -23.76 -11.27 17.65
C GLN A 295 -22.91 -10.30 18.46
N VAL A 296 -23.24 -10.09 19.74
CA VAL A 296 -22.36 -9.37 20.66
C VAL A 296 -21.09 -10.17 20.86
N TRP A 297 -19.95 -9.56 20.55
CA TRP A 297 -18.64 -10.17 20.71
C TRP A 297 -18.26 -10.26 22.19
N THR A 298 -17.64 -11.38 22.56
CA THR A 298 -17.05 -11.59 23.89
C THR A 298 -15.58 -11.99 23.78
N PRO A 299 -14.73 -11.70 24.79
CA PRO A 299 -13.28 -11.97 24.72
C PRO A 299 -12.89 -13.42 24.41
N ASP A 300 -13.73 -14.38 24.79
CA ASP A 300 -13.53 -15.82 24.53
C ASP A 300 -13.72 -16.21 23.05
N MET A 301 -14.36 -15.36 22.24
CA MET A 301 -14.53 -15.60 20.80
C MET A 301 -13.23 -15.40 20.01
N GLY A 302 -12.27 -14.63 20.56
CA GLY A 302 -11.05 -14.25 19.86
C GLY A 302 -11.19 -12.99 19.00
N GLU A 303 -10.08 -12.27 18.81
CA GLU A 303 -10.01 -11.01 18.06
C GLU A 303 -10.35 -11.17 16.58
N ASP A 304 -10.06 -12.34 16.01
CA ASP A 304 -10.39 -12.72 14.63
C ASP A 304 -11.90 -12.78 14.36
N ARG A 305 -12.72 -12.80 15.41
CA ARG A 305 -14.18 -12.78 15.32
C ARG A 305 -14.79 -11.38 15.41
N ILE A 306 -14.01 -10.34 15.69
CA ILE A 306 -14.51 -8.96 15.77
C ILE A 306 -14.92 -8.49 14.37
N ALA A 307 -16.11 -7.91 14.25
CA ALA A 307 -16.51 -7.20 13.03
C ALA A 307 -15.80 -5.85 13.00
N TRP A 308 -14.92 -5.63 12.01
CA TRP A 308 -14.25 -4.36 11.82
C TRP A 308 -14.95 -3.56 10.71
N LYS A 309 -15.23 -2.28 10.94
CA LYS A 309 -15.89 -1.41 9.96
C LYS A 309 -14.97 -0.39 9.29
N ALA A 310 -13.83 -0.12 9.90
CA ALA A 310 -12.78 0.75 9.36
C ALA A 310 -11.44 0.39 9.98
N ASN A 311 -10.37 0.91 9.40
CA ASN A 311 -9.01 0.73 9.87
C ASN A 311 -8.42 2.08 10.27
N GLU A 312 -7.47 2.06 11.19
CA GLU A 312 -6.69 3.20 11.61
C GLU A 312 -5.20 2.95 11.35
N GLY A 313 -4.54 3.95 10.79
CA GLY A 313 -3.10 3.96 10.61
C GLY A 313 -2.48 5.22 11.21
N ILE A 314 -1.24 5.12 11.68
CA ILE A 314 -0.45 6.27 12.09
C ILE A 314 0.17 6.92 10.86
N ARG A 315 0.08 8.24 10.75
CA ARG A 315 0.63 8.99 9.62
C ARG A 315 2.16 8.94 9.64
N VAL A 316 2.75 8.58 8.50
CA VAL A 316 4.22 8.56 8.36
C VAL A 316 4.85 9.92 8.65
N SER A 317 4.17 11.02 8.33
CA SER A 317 4.65 12.37 8.67
C SER A 317 4.89 12.56 10.17
N SER A 318 4.01 12.01 11.02
CA SER A 318 4.14 12.10 12.48
C SER A 318 5.26 11.19 13.00
N ILE A 319 5.39 9.99 12.43
CA ILE A 319 6.48 9.06 12.75
C ILE A 319 7.84 9.69 12.42
N VAL A 320 8.02 10.25 11.22
CA VAL A 320 9.29 10.87 10.79
C VAL A 320 9.65 12.08 11.66
N LYS A 321 8.67 12.94 11.95
CA LYS A 321 8.85 14.07 12.86
C LYS A 321 9.32 13.59 14.23
N HIS A 322 8.65 12.58 14.80
CA HIS A 322 9.02 12.02 16.10
C HIS A 322 10.44 11.44 16.06
N ILE A 323 10.80 10.62 15.06
CA ILE A 323 12.14 10.04 14.88
C ILE A 323 13.22 11.14 14.87
N ARG A 324 12.98 12.23 14.14
CA ARG A 324 13.92 13.36 14.03
C ARG A 324 14.18 14.04 15.38
N GLU A 325 13.13 14.19 16.17
CA GLU A 325 13.18 14.90 17.46
C GLU A 325 13.75 14.05 18.59
N GLN A 326 13.91 12.73 18.41
CA GLN A 326 14.40 11.86 19.47
C GLN A 326 15.89 12.06 19.77
N PRO A 327 16.27 12.16 21.07
CA PRO A 327 17.66 12.10 21.47
C PRO A 327 18.19 10.67 21.28
N LEU A 328 19.29 10.53 20.54
CA LEU A 328 19.94 9.23 20.29
C LEU A 328 21.41 9.27 20.71
N ALA A 329 21.97 8.10 20.98
CA ALA A 329 23.42 7.99 21.19
C ALA A 329 24.15 8.32 19.89
N PRO A 330 25.36 8.92 19.92
CA PRO A 330 26.11 9.26 18.71
C PRO A 330 26.32 8.10 17.72
N ALA A 331 26.43 6.87 18.24
CA ALA A 331 26.57 5.66 17.41
C ALA A 331 25.31 5.30 16.60
N GLN A 332 24.14 5.77 17.02
CA GLN A 332 22.84 5.50 16.38
C GLN A 332 22.49 6.54 15.31
N GLU A 333 23.17 7.70 15.32
CA GLU A 333 22.85 8.81 14.42
C GLU A 333 23.02 8.52 12.94
N PRO A 334 24.05 7.78 12.49
CA PRO A 334 24.15 7.40 11.09
C PRO A 334 22.92 6.63 10.60
N LEU A 335 22.39 5.69 11.41
CA LEU A 335 21.22 4.89 11.07
C LEU A 335 19.94 5.73 11.05
N ARG A 336 19.79 6.70 11.97
CA ARG A 336 18.70 7.68 11.90
C ARG A 336 18.80 8.51 10.62
N SER A 337 19.99 9.00 10.30
CA SER A 337 20.21 9.80 9.09
C SER A 337 19.87 9.04 7.81
N GLU A 338 20.11 7.73 7.74
CA GLU A 338 19.66 6.92 6.60
C GLU A 338 18.14 7.00 6.40
N VAL A 339 17.36 6.84 7.47
CA VAL A 339 15.88 6.93 7.42
C VAL A 339 15.42 8.33 7.02
N LEU A 340 16.04 9.36 7.59
CA LEU A 340 15.67 10.76 7.34
C LEU A 340 16.13 11.30 5.99
N SER A 341 17.10 10.65 5.35
CA SER A 341 17.71 11.18 4.13
C SER A 341 16.74 11.25 2.96
N ALA A 342 15.55 10.63 3.03
CA ALA A 342 14.53 10.51 1.97
C ALA A 342 15.04 9.92 0.64
N MET A 343 16.36 9.77 0.50
CA MET A 343 17.08 9.03 -0.51
C MET A 343 16.95 7.55 -0.17
N GLY A 344 15.73 7.06 -0.33
CA GLY A 344 15.62 5.72 -0.86
C GLY A 344 16.32 5.67 -2.18
N VAL A 345 16.88 4.52 -2.49
CA VAL A 345 16.70 4.04 -3.85
C VAL A 345 15.18 3.98 -4.03
N ALA A 346 14.59 5.08 -4.53
CA ALA A 346 13.30 4.97 -5.21
C ALA A 346 13.47 3.78 -6.16
N PRO A 347 12.47 2.89 -6.28
CA PRO A 347 12.54 1.80 -7.24
C PRO A 347 12.97 2.45 -8.55
N VAL A 348 14.20 2.19 -8.97
CA VAL A 348 14.69 2.75 -10.22
C VAL A 348 13.87 1.98 -11.23
N VAL A 349 12.76 2.58 -11.64
CA VAL A 349 12.30 2.48 -13.00
C VAL A 349 13.49 3.02 -13.77
N GLN A 350 14.44 2.14 -14.08
CA GLN A 350 15.19 2.36 -15.30
C GLN A 350 14.08 2.22 -16.32
N PRO A 351 13.74 3.30 -17.05
CA PRO A 351 12.96 3.09 -18.25
C PRO A 351 13.78 2.06 -19.02
N VAL A 352 13.20 0.90 -19.30
CA VAL A 352 13.64 0.20 -20.49
C VAL A 352 13.28 1.21 -21.58
N LEU A 353 14.24 2.07 -21.93
CA LEU A 353 14.15 2.88 -23.13
C LEU A 353 13.65 1.91 -24.19
N PRO A 354 12.57 2.23 -24.92
CA PRO A 354 12.08 1.35 -25.95
C PRO A 354 13.30 0.95 -26.76
N MET A 355 13.63 -0.34 -26.76
CA MET A 355 14.76 -0.84 -27.52
C MET A 355 14.54 -0.25 -28.90
N THR A 356 15.47 0.63 -29.31
CA THR A 356 15.49 1.09 -30.68
C THR A 356 15.42 -0.18 -31.49
N PRO A 357 14.45 -0.35 -32.41
CA PRO A 357 14.40 -1.56 -33.19
C PRO A 357 15.79 -1.69 -33.80
N VAL A 358 16.52 -2.74 -33.43
CA VAL A 358 17.70 -3.10 -34.20
C VAL A 358 17.12 -3.28 -35.58
N ALA A 359 17.53 -2.40 -36.50
CA ALA A 359 17.25 -2.59 -37.90
C ALA A 359 18.02 -3.84 -38.31
N GLU A 360 17.49 -5.01 -38.00
CA GLU A 360 17.81 -6.22 -38.72
C GLU A 360 17.35 -5.95 -40.14
N THR A 361 18.32 -5.64 -40.99
CA THR A 361 18.21 -5.74 -42.43
C THR A 361 17.97 -7.20 -42.79
N VAL A 362 16.77 -7.70 -42.50
CA VAL A 362 16.28 -8.93 -43.10
C VAL A 362 16.12 -8.62 -44.59
N PRO A 363 16.86 -9.30 -45.49
CA PRO A 363 16.63 -9.13 -46.92
C PRO A 363 15.21 -9.60 -47.23
N ARG A 364 14.38 -8.72 -47.80
CA ARG A 364 13.06 -9.10 -48.30
C ARG A 364 13.22 -10.25 -49.30
N PRO A 365 12.54 -11.39 -49.14
CA PRO A 365 12.42 -12.34 -50.23
C PRO A 365 11.49 -11.73 -51.29
N THR A 366 11.97 -11.67 -52.53
CA THR A 366 11.18 -11.33 -53.71
C THR A 366 10.14 -12.42 -53.96
N LEU A 367 8.93 -12.21 -53.47
CA LEU A 367 7.79 -13.05 -53.83
C LEU A 367 7.26 -12.63 -55.20
N SER A 368 7.51 -13.48 -56.19
CA SER A 368 6.83 -13.48 -57.48
C SER A 368 5.35 -13.82 -57.27
N ASN A 369 4.47 -13.05 -57.89
CA ASN A 369 3.02 -13.20 -57.84
C ASN A 369 2.55 -14.49 -58.54
N PRO A 370 1.75 -15.36 -57.89
CA PRO A 370 0.83 -16.23 -58.60
C PRO A 370 -0.61 -15.67 -58.51
N ARG A 371 -1.31 -15.67 -59.65
CA ARG A 371 -2.72 -15.26 -59.79
C ARG A 371 -3.64 -16.08 -58.89
N LEU A 372 -4.56 -15.39 -58.20
CA LEU A 372 -5.69 -16.01 -57.48
C LEU A 372 -6.81 -16.45 -58.46
N PRO A 373 -7.47 -17.59 -58.25
CA PRO A 373 -8.67 -17.99 -58.98
C PRO A 373 -9.94 -17.30 -58.42
N PRO A 374 -11.03 -17.20 -59.21
CA PRO A 374 -12.23 -16.45 -58.81
C PRO A 374 -13.13 -17.22 -57.82
N SER A 375 -13.78 -16.46 -56.93
CA SER A 375 -14.65 -16.94 -55.86
C SER A 375 -15.99 -17.53 -56.37
N PRO A 376 -16.60 -18.52 -55.67
CA PRO A 376 -17.90 -19.07 -56.04
C PRO A 376 -19.07 -18.16 -55.65
N ARG A 377 -20.10 -18.09 -56.51
CA ARG A 377 -21.38 -17.40 -56.27
C ARG A 377 -22.24 -18.15 -55.26
N ILE A 378 -22.83 -17.40 -54.32
CA ILE A 378 -23.84 -17.89 -53.37
C ILE A 378 -25.22 -17.86 -54.07
N ILE A 379 -25.94 -18.99 -54.05
CA ILE A 379 -27.33 -19.13 -54.53
C ILE A 379 -28.26 -19.08 -53.31
N PRO A 380 -29.40 -18.36 -53.34
CA PRO A 380 -30.31 -18.30 -52.20
C PRO A 380 -31.25 -19.51 -52.15
N SER A 381 -31.42 -20.11 -50.97
CA SER A 381 -32.33 -21.22 -50.70
C SER A 381 -33.74 -20.74 -50.31
N THR A 382 -34.75 -21.43 -50.86
CA THR A 382 -36.20 -21.22 -50.66
C THR A 382 -36.69 -21.98 -49.42
N PRO A 383 -37.79 -21.57 -48.74
CA PRO A 383 -38.19 -22.15 -47.47
C PRO A 383 -39.29 -23.22 -47.60
N GLY A 384 -39.19 -24.26 -46.75
CA GLY A 384 -40.33 -25.05 -46.26
C GLY A 384 -40.26 -26.56 -46.54
N GLN A 385 -40.27 -27.37 -45.47
CA GLN A 385 -41.40 -28.24 -45.11
C GLN A 385 -41.07 -29.13 -43.90
N ILE A 386 -42.14 -29.45 -43.17
CA ILE A 386 -42.21 -30.10 -41.86
C ILE A 386 -42.44 -31.61 -42.02
N ARG A 387 -42.01 -32.39 -41.00
CA ARG A 387 -42.52 -33.71 -40.50
C ARG A 387 -41.68 -34.95 -40.89
N PRO A 388 -41.88 -36.11 -40.22
CA PRO A 388 -41.68 -36.38 -38.78
C PRO A 388 -40.92 -37.72 -38.57
N ILE A 389 -40.54 -38.04 -37.33
CA ILE A 389 -40.86 -39.26 -36.55
C ILE A 389 -40.23 -39.09 -35.16
#